data_AF-A0A2N7XU94-F1
#
_entry.id   AF-A0A2N7XU94-F1
#
_cell.length_a   1.000
_cell.length_b   1.000
_cell.length_c   1.000
_cell.angle_alpha   90.00
_cell.angle_beta   90.00
_cell.angle_gamma   90.00
#
_symmetry.space_group_name_H-M   'P 1'
#
loop_
_entity.id
_entity.type
_entity.pdbx_description
1 polymer ?
#
loop_
_entity_poly.entity_id
_entity_poly.type
_entity_poly.pdbx_seq_one_letter_code
_entity_poly.pdbx_strand_id
1 'polypeptide(L)'
;PLRKAAAQARHFLIARAAERLELPADALKIEDGLVRGHDNRSVSYGELIGSETVRLELADDVAVKAVGDYAIVGQSIPRVDLPAKATGEPTFVHDIRVPGMLHGRVVRPPYSGVDAG
;
A
#
# COMPACT_ATOMS: atom_id res chain seq x y z
N PRO A 1 8.15 -12.14 8.18
CA PRO A 1 7.51 -12.68 6.94
C PRO A 1 7.24 -11.61 5.87
N LEU A 2 6.41 -10.59 6.14
CA LEU A 2 6.00 -9.60 5.11
C LEU A 2 7.17 -8.82 4.48
N ARG A 3 8.19 -8.43 5.26
CA ARG A 3 9.39 -7.77 4.72
C ARG A 3 10.15 -8.63 3.71
N LYS A 4 10.23 -9.95 3.95
CA LYS A 4 10.85 -10.90 3.01
C LYS A 4 10.01 -11.06 1.75
N ALA A 5 8.69 -11.16 1.88
CA ALA A 5 7.77 -11.22 0.74
C ALA A 5 7.87 -9.97 -0.15
N ALA A 6 7.91 -8.79 0.46
CA ALA A 6 8.09 -7.53 -0.28
C ALA A 6 9.46 -7.45 -0.97
N ALA A 7 10.53 -7.93 -0.30
CA ALA A 7 11.86 -8.00 -0.91
C ALA A 7 11.90 -8.97 -2.10
N GLN A 8 11.25 -10.13 -1.98
CA GLN A 8 11.13 -11.12 -3.05
C GLN A 8 10.37 -10.54 -4.25
N ALA A 9 9.23 -9.88 -4.00
CA ALA A 9 8.48 -9.19 -5.04
C ALA A 9 9.33 -8.08 -5.71
N ARG A 10 10.12 -7.34 -4.93
CA ARG A 10 11.03 -6.30 -5.46
C ARG A 10 12.09 -6.92 -6.39
N HIS A 11 12.73 -8.01 -5.99
CA HIS A 11 13.72 -8.70 -6.83
C HIS A 11 13.09 -9.24 -8.11
N PHE A 12 11.90 -9.84 -8.01
CA PHE A 12 11.16 -10.32 -9.17
C PHE A 12 10.85 -9.19 -10.17
N LEU A 13 10.37 -8.04 -9.69
CA LEU A 13 10.08 -6.89 -10.55
C LEU A 13 11.34 -6.33 -11.22
N ILE A 14 12.47 -6.26 -10.49
CA ILE A 14 13.75 -5.82 -11.08
C ILE A 14 14.22 -6.79 -12.16
N ALA A 15 14.12 -8.10 -11.94
CA ALA A 15 14.51 -9.09 -12.94
C ALA A 15 13.68 -8.96 -14.24
N ARG A 16 12.35 -8.84 -14.11
CA ARG A 16 11.47 -8.60 -15.27
C ARG A 16 11.76 -7.28 -15.98
N ALA A 17 12.08 -6.23 -15.23
CA ALA A 17 12.46 -4.94 -15.80
C ALA A 17 13.82 -4.98 -16.50
N ALA A 18 14.78 -5.74 -15.98
CA ALA A 18 16.09 -5.96 -16.60
C ALA A 18 15.95 -6.62 -17.96
N GLU A 19 15.11 -7.66 -18.06
CA GLU A 19 14.78 -8.30 -19.33
C GLU A 19 14.10 -7.33 -20.29
N ARG A 20 13.09 -6.58 -19.83
CA ARG A 20 12.29 -5.69 -20.68
C ARG A 20 13.04 -4.45 -21.17
N LEU A 21 13.95 -3.93 -20.35
CA LEU A 21 14.76 -2.75 -20.67
C LEU A 21 16.12 -3.12 -21.26
N GLU A 22 16.46 -4.41 -21.31
CA GLU A 22 17.79 -4.88 -21.75
C GLU A 22 18.93 -4.18 -20.98
N LEU A 23 18.75 -4.05 -19.68
CA LEU A 23 19.71 -3.43 -18.75
C LEU A 23 20.04 -4.41 -17.63
N PRO A 24 21.28 -4.37 -17.10
CA PRO A 24 21.61 -5.21 -15.97
C PRO A 24 20.84 -4.75 -14.72
N ALA A 25 20.46 -5.69 -13.86
CA ALA A 25 19.59 -5.46 -12.70
C ALA A 25 20.16 -4.46 -11.68
N ASP A 26 21.48 -4.37 -11.60
CA ASP A 26 22.23 -3.42 -10.75
C ASP A 26 22.18 -1.98 -11.28
N ALA A 27 21.94 -1.79 -12.57
CA ALA A 27 21.73 -0.48 -13.20
C ALA A 27 20.27 0.01 -13.07
N LEU A 28 19.39 -0.78 -12.45
CA LEU A 28 17.98 -0.45 -12.26
C LEU A 28 17.68 -0.01 -10.83
N LYS A 29 16.85 1.02 -10.71
CA LYS A 29 16.36 1.53 -9.43
C LYS A 29 14.84 1.55 -9.42
N ILE A 30 14.28 1.39 -8.23
CA ILE A 30 12.85 1.47 -8.00
C ILE A 30 12.55 2.80 -7.32
N GLU A 31 11.64 3.56 -7.90
CA GLU A 31 11.23 4.88 -7.41
C GLU A 31 9.80 5.16 -7.86
N ASP A 32 8.94 5.58 -6.94
CA ASP A 32 7.55 5.99 -7.20
C ASP A 32 6.72 5.00 -8.06
N GLY A 33 6.87 3.70 -7.80
CA GLY A 33 6.13 2.65 -8.52
C GLY A 33 6.67 2.31 -9.92
N LEU A 34 7.81 2.89 -10.28
CA LEU A 34 8.52 2.66 -11.54
C LEU A 34 9.86 1.95 -11.28
N VAL A 35 10.24 1.08 -12.19
CA VAL A 35 11.64 0.63 -12.33
C VAL A 35 12.30 1.51 -13.39
N ARG A 36 13.36 2.21 -13.02
CA ARG A 36 14.08 3.20 -13.83
C ARG A 36 15.51 2.74 -14.10
N GLY A 37 15.95 2.88 -15.35
CA GLY A 37 17.35 2.78 -15.75
C GLY A 37 18.06 4.13 -15.66
N HIS A 38 19.40 4.10 -15.81
CA HIS A 38 20.24 5.29 -15.82
C HIS A 38 20.08 6.15 -17.09
N ASP A 39 19.44 5.61 -18.13
CA ASP A 39 19.26 6.20 -19.45
C ASP A 39 17.85 6.79 -19.64
N ASN A 40 17.21 7.19 -18.53
CA ASN A 40 15.83 7.69 -18.47
C ASN A 40 14.74 6.71 -18.94
N ARG A 41 15.07 5.48 -19.32
CA ARG A 41 14.05 4.46 -19.60
C ARG A 41 13.41 4.02 -18.29
N SER A 42 12.11 3.79 -18.31
CA SER A 42 11.37 3.32 -17.14
C SER A 42 10.19 2.45 -17.54
N VAL A 43 9.80 1.57 -16.62
CA VAL A 43 8.61 0.72 -16.75
C VAL A 43 7.91 0.63 -15.40
N SER A 44 6.59 0.72 -15.39
CA SER A 44 5.78 0.61 -14.17
C SER A 44 5.60 -0.83 -13.72
N TYR A 45 5.29 -1.03 -12.44
CA TYR A 45 4.94 -2.37 -11.94
C TYR A 45 3.74 -2.97 -12.67
N GLY A 46 2.76 -2.14 -13.04
CA GLY A 46 1.58 -2.56 -13.79
C GLY A 46 1.95 -3.11 -15.15
N GLU A 47 2.90 -2.49 -15.86
CA GLU A 47 3.39 -2.99 -17.15
C GLU A 47 4.24 -4.26 -17.01
N LEU A 48 4.95 -4.43 -15.90
CA LEU A 48 5.76 -5.63 -15.63
C LEU A 48 4.92 -6.86 -15.28
N ILE A 49 3.79 -6.66 -14.61
CA ILE A 49 2.85 -7.73 -14.23
C ILE A 49 1.81 -7.96 -15.34
N GLY A 50 1.40 -6.90 -16.04
CA GLY A 50 0.34 -6.96 -17.04
C GLY A 50 -0.96 -7.53 -16.46
N SER A 51 -1.53 -8.52 -17.14
CA SER A 51 -2.71 -9.28 -16.70
C SER A 51 -2.35 -10.61 -16.01
N GLU A 52 -1.07 -10.87 -15.74
CA GLU A 52 -0.62 -12.13 -15.17
C GLU A 52 -0.91 -12.21 -13.67
N THR A 53 -1.34 -13.38 -13.20
CA THR A 53 -1.31 -13.69 -11.77
C THR A 53 0.03 -14.33 -11.41
N VAL A 54 0.92 -13.54 -10.83
CA VAL A 54 2.22 -14.01 -10.38
C VAL A 54 2.12 -14.62 -8.98
N ARG A 55 2.58 -15.86 -8.82
CA ARG A 55 2.74 -16.53 -7.53
C ARG A 55 4.21 -16.85 -7.32
N LEU A 56 4.77 -16.38 -6.20
CA LEU A 56 6.16 -16.62 -5.82
C LEU A 56 6.17 -17.35 -4.49
N GLU A 57 6.90 -18.45 -4.42
CA GLU A 57 7.18 -19.11 -3.15
C GLU A 57 8.12 -18.23 -2.32
N LEU A 58 7.86 -18.14 -1.01
CA LEU A 58 8.62 -17.28 -0.13
C LEU A 58 9.97 -17.94 0.17
N ALA A 59 11.04 -17.40 -0.40
CA ALA A 59 12.39 -17.80 -0.03
C ALA A 59 12.78 -17.23 1.35
N ASP A 60 13.49 -18.04 2.14
CA ASP A 60 13.87 -17.69 3.51
C ASP A 60 15.10 -16.80 3.60
N ASP A 61 15.97 -16.84 2.59
CA ASP A 61 17.27 -16.17 2.53
C ASP A 61 17.24 -14.85 1.74
N VAL A 62 16.04 -14.36 1.40
CA VAL A 62 15.88 -13.11 0.64
C VAL A 62 16.43 -11.93 1.44
N ALA A 63 17.42 -11.27 0.86
CA ALA A 63 17.98 -10.03 1.38
C ALA A 63 16.90 -8.94 1.45
N VAL A 64 16.65 -8.44 2.66
CA VAL A 64 15.74 -7.32 2.89
C VAL A 64 16.48 -6.00 2.82
N LYS A 65 15.77 -4.94 2.43
CA LYS A 65 16.30 -3.58 2.42
C LYS A 65 16.85 -3.19 3.79
N ALA A 66 18.07 -2.64 3.81
CA ALA A 66 18.73 -2.19 5.03
C ALA A 66 17.99 -0.97 5.61
N VAL A 67 18.07 -0.80 6.93
CA VAL A 67 17.36 0.29 7.63
C VAL A 67 17.80 1.66 7.12
N GLY A 68 19.10 1.83 6.81
CA GLY A 68 19.64 3.08 6.28
C GLY A 68 19.10 3.47 4.90
N ASP A 69 18.56 2.53 4.14
CA ASP A 69 18.00 2.81 2.81
C ASP A 69 16.52 3.23 2.88
N TYR A 70 15.90 3.21 4.06
CA TYR A 70 14.48 3.54 4.21
C TYR A 70 14.24 5.02 3.92
N ALA A 71 13.38 5.29 2.94
CA ALA A 71 13.01 6.66 2.58
C ALA A 71 11.89 7.22 3.47
N ILE A 72 10.95 6.37 3.90
CA ILE A 72 9.71 6.79 4.59
C ILE A 72 9.73 6.39 6.07
N VAL A 73 10.22 5.18 6.38
CA VAL A 73 10.18 4.65 7.75
C VAL A 73 11.12 5.45 8.64
N GLY A 74 10.61 5.91 9.78
CA GLY A 74 11.36 6.74 10.74
C GLY A 74 11.30 8.24 10.45
N GLN A 75 10.66 8.66 9.36
CA GLN A 75 10.46 10.08 9.05
C GLN A 75 9.17 10.61 9.68
N SER A 76 9.21 11.86 10.16
CA SER A 76 8.03 12.59 10.63
C SER A 76 7.28 13.20 9.43
N ILE A 77 6.42 12.41 8.80
CA ILE A 77 5.67 12.84 7.62
C ILE A 77 4.33 13.46 8.05
N PRO A 78 3.95 14.64 7.53
CA PRO A 78 2.66 15.25 7.84
C PRO A 78 1.51 14.34 7.38
N ARG A 79 0.56 14.16 8.29
CA ARG A 79 -0.66 13.39 8.02
C ARG A 79 -1.63 14.20 7.18
N VAL A 80 -2.00 13.66 6.02
CA VAL A 80 -2.95 14.30 5.09
C VAL A 80 -4.32 14.57 5.72
N ASP A 81 -4.74 13.75 6.69
CA ASP A 81 -6.04 13.83 7.36
C ASP A 81 -6.05 14.76 8.58
N LEU A 82 -4.88 15.21 9.04
CA LEU A 82 -4.74 15.95 10.29
C LEU A 82 -5.29 17.39 10.20
N PRO A 83 -5.06 18.17 9.12
CA PRO A 83 -5.60 19.54 9.03
C PRO A 83 -7.13 19.57 9.14
N ALA A 84 -7.83 18.72 8.39
CA ALA A 84 -9.28 18.64 8.40
C ALA A 84 -9.82 18.25 9.79
N LYS A 85 -9.16 17.30 10.47
CA LYS A 85 -9.50 16.90 11.84
C LYS A 85 -9.25 17.99 12.88
N ALA A 86 -8.17 18.77 12.73
CA ALA A 86 -7.81 19.82 13.67
C ALA A 86 -8.68 21.09 13.52
N THR A 87 -9.25 21.31 12.33
CA THR A 87 -10.06 22.49 12.00
C THR A 87 -11.57 22.24 12.09
N GLY A 88 -11.99 20.99 12.32
CA GLY A 88 -13.41 20.63 12.46
C GLY A 88 -14.14 20.50 11.13
N GLU A 89 -13.43 20.21 10.04
CA GLU A 89 -14.05 19.96 8.74
C GLU A 89 -14.85 18.64 8.74
N PRO A 90 -15.98 18.56 8.00
CA PRO A 90 -16.79 17.34 7.84
C PRO A 90 -16.00 16.17 7.25
N THR A 91 -15.32 15.42 8.12
CA THR A 91 -14.39 14.35 7.72
C THR A 91 -14.91 12.97 8.12
N PHE A 92 -15.84 12.92 9.07
CA PHE A 92 -16.32 11.66 9.61
C PHE A 92 -17.67 11.27 9.00
N VAL A 93 -17.95 9.97 9.03
CA VAL A 93 -19.19 9.40 8.48
C VAL A 93 -20.44 10.03 9.11
N HIS A 94 -20.37 10.46 10.38
CA HIS A 94 -21.48 11.11 11.06
C HIS A 94 -21.74 12.56 10.61
N ASP A 95 -20.78 13.19 9.91
CA ASP A 95 -20.93 14.54 9.35
C ASP A 95 -21.67 14.51 8.00
N ILE A 96 -21.76 13.34 7.36
CA ILE A 96 -22.41 13.17 6.06
C ILE A 96 -23.90 13.53 6.17
N ARG A 97 -24.38 14.32 5.22
CA ARG A 97 -25.80 14.65 5.05
C ARG A 97 -26.18 14.41 3.59
N VAL A 98 -27.27 13.68 3.36
CA VAL A 98 -27.83 13.42 2.02
C VAL A 98 -29.32 13.76 2.01
N PRO A 99 -29.88 14.20 0.87
CA PRO A 99 -31.32 14.46 0.77
C PRO A 99 -32.15 13.23 1.20
N GLY A 100 -33.12 13.43 2.08
CA GLY A 100 -33.99 12.35 2.57
C GLY A 100 -33.37 11.42 3.62
N MET A 101 -32.23 11.75 4.22
CA MET A 101 -31.57 10.91 5.22
C MET A 101 -32.47 10.63 6.45
N LEU A 102 -32.81 9.36 6.66
CA LEU A 102 -33.50 8.88 7.86
C LEU A 102 -32.49 8.53 8.97
N HIS A 103 -32.89 8.72 10.23
CA HIS A 103 -32.05 8.46 11.40
C HIS A 103 -32.59 7.26 12.19
N GLY A 104 -31.80 6.19 12.26
CA GLY A 104 -32.12 4.99 13.04
C GLY A 104 -31.47 5.00 14.42
N ARG A 105 -32.08 4.31 15.40
CA ARG A 105 -31.46 4.02 16.69
C ARG A 105 -31.66 2.55 17.05
N VAL A 106 -30.67 1.96 17.71
CA VAL A 106 -30.80 0.61 18.28
C VAL A 106 -31.68 0.69 19.52
N VAL A 107 -32.80 -0.04 19.52
CA VAL A 107 -33.59 -0.30 20.74
C VAL A 107 -32.97 -1.51 21.41
N ARG A 108 -32.43 -1.31 22.62
CA ARG A 108 -31.84 -2.39 23.43
C ARG A 108 -32.82 -2.83 24.51
N PRO A 109 -32.88 -4.12 24.87
CA PRO A 109 -33.70 -4.58 25.99
C PRO A 109 -33.26 -3.91 27.30
N PRO A 110 -34.17 -3.72 28.27
CA PRO A 110 -33.86 -3.07 29.54
C PRO A 110 -33.07 -3.97 30.51
N TYR A 111 -32.69 -5.18 30.09
CA TYR A 111 -31.97 -6.17 30.87
C TYR A 111 -30.77 -6.72 30.09
N SER A 112 -29.82 -7.31 30.82
CA SER A 112 -28.66 -7.99 30.25
C SER A 112 -29.04 -9.43 29.85
N GLY A 113 -28.78 -9.83 28.60
CA GLY A 113 -29.03 -11.19 28.13
C GLY A 113 -29.65 -11.24 26.73
N VAL A 114 -29.98 -12.46 26.29
CA VAL A 114 -30.69 -12.70 25.02
C VAL A 114 -32.19 -12.64 25.30
N ASP A 115 -32.90 -11.76 24.59
CA ASP A 115 -34.36 -11.77 24.50
C ASP A 115 -34.75 -12.85 23.47
N ALA A 116 -34.94 -14.08 23.96
CA ALA A 116 -35.52 -15.17 23.17
C ALA A 116 -37.01 -15.14 23.48
N GLY A 117 -37.79 -14.48 22.61
CA GLY A 117 -39.24 -14.39 22.74
C GLY A 117 -39.92 -15.74 22.92
#